data_AF-A0A8T0AYH0-F1
#
_entry.id   AF-A0A8T0AYH0-F1
#
_cell.length_a   1.000
_cell.length_b   1.000
_cell.length_c   1.000
_cell.angle_alpha   90.00
_cell.angle_beta   90.00
_cell.angle_gamma   90.00
#
_symmetry.space_group_name_H-M   'P 1'
#
loop_
_entity.id
_entity.type
_entity.pdbx_description
1 polymer ?
#
loop_
_entity_poly.entity_id
_entity_poly.type
_entity_poly.pdbx_seq_one_letter_code
_entity_poly.pdbx_strand_id
1 'polypeptide(L)'
;MTYNFLLLNSKTEILLIGPKTSTQKLQHFNLHLDRWSVTTSSTVKDLGVILDSNLSFENHINHVTKTAFFHPRNIAKLRNMLSISDAEKLVHAFMTSRIDY
;
A
#
# COMPACT_ATOMS: atom_id res chain seq x y z
N MET A 1 -25.16 9.57 18.99
CA MET A 1 -24.69 8.49 19.88
C MET A 1 -25.05 7.20 19.15
N THR A 2 -24.06 6.49 18.60
CA THR A 2 -24.32 5.26 17.83
C THR A 2 -24.83 4.17 18.76
N TYR A 3 -25.75 3.32 18.28
CA TYR A 3 -26.41 2.27 19.08
C TYR A 3 -25.43 1.33 19.80
N ASN A 4 -24.24 1.14 19.23
CA ASN A 4 -23.18 0.26 19.76
C ASN A 4 -22.00 1.02 20.40
N PHE A 5 -22.09 2.34 20.62
CA PHE A 5 -20.99 3.18 21.13
C PHE A 5 -19.70 3.15 20.30
N LEU A 6 -19.75 2.69 19.04
CA LEU A 6 -18.62 2.63 18.12
C LEU A 6 -18.53 3.90 17.26
N LEU A 7 -17.30 4.33 16.96
CA LEU A 7 -17.00 5.45 16.07
C LEU A 7 -15.86 5.08 15.11
N LEU A 8 -15.92 5.62 13.89
CA LEU A 8 -14.82 5.53 12.93
C LEU A 8 -13.67 6.47 13.32
N ASN A 9 -12.44 6.07 13.00
CA ASN A 9 -11.25 6.82 13.35
C ASN A 9 -10.98 7.95 12.33
N SER A 10 -10.24 8.98 12.75
CA SER A 10 -9.78 10.08 11.88
C SER A 10 -8.87 9.66 10.73
N LYS A 11 -8.29 8.45 10.81
CA LYS A 11 -7.43 7.85 9.79
C LYS A 11 -8.21 7.05 8.73
N THR A 12 -9.53 6.97 8.82
CA THR A 12 -10.34 6.25 7.84
C THR A 12 -10.24 6.92 6.48
N GLU A 13 -9.83 6.17 5.46
CA GLU A 13 -9.81 6.58 4.06
C GLU A 13 -10.90 5.85 3.28
N ILE A 14 -11.37 6.43 2.19
CA ILE A 14 -12.35 5.81 1.29
C ILE A 14 -11.75 5.68 -0.10
N LEU A 15 -11.78 4.47 -0.65
CA LEU A 15 -11.48 4.21 -2.06
C LEU A 15 -12.78 3.93 -2.81
N LEU A 16 -13.05 4.70 -3.87
CA LEU A 16 -14.17 4.43 -4.76
C LEU A 16 -13.72 3.51 -5.90
N ILE A 17 -14.31 2.32 -6.00
CA ILE A 17 -13.98 1.32 -7.02
C ILE A 17 -15.17 1.15 -7.96
N GLY A 18 -14.92 1.18 -9.26
CA GLY A 18 -15.94 0.94 -10.29
C GLY A 18 -15.50 1.38 -11.69
N PRO A 19 -16.37 1.20 -12.70
CA PRO A 19 -16.09 1.65 -14.07
C PRO A 19 -15.75 3.14 -14.12
N LYS A 20 -14.73 3.51 -14.90
CA LYS A 20 -14.24 4.90 -15.04
C LYS A 20 -15.36 5.90 -15.32
N THR A 21 -16.33 5.53 -16.15
CA THR A 21 -17.48 6.37 -16.51
C THR A 21 -18.42 6.67 -15.34
N SER A 22 -18.48 5.80 -14.34
CA SER A 22 -19.30 5.96 -13.14
C SER A 22 -18.52 6.65 -12.02
N THR A 23 -17.25 6.30 -11.85
CA THR A 23 -16.38 6.88 -10.81
C THR A 23 -15.99 8.33 -11.13
N GLN A 24 -15.84 8.70 -12.40
CA GLN A 24 -15.62 10.09 -12.82
C GLN A 24 -16.75 11.02 -12.39
N LYS A 25 -18.00 10.56 -12.45
CA LYS A 25 -19.17 11.33 -12.00
C LYS A 25 -19.19 11.55 -10.49
N LEU A 26 -18.43 10.75 -9.74
CA LEU A 26 -18.37 10.72 -8.28
C LEU A 26 -16.98 11.14 -7.74
N GLN A 27 -16.15 11.80 -8.56
CA GLN A 27 -14.80 12.22 -8.16
C GLN A 27 -14.76 13.11 -6.90
N HIS A 28 -15.84 13.87 -6.65
CA HIS A 28 -15.98 14.73 -5.46
C HIS A 28 -16.94 14.15 -4.42
N PHE A 29 -17.11 12.83 -4.40
CA PHE A 29 -17.94 12.18 -3.40
C PHE A 29 -17.32 12.38 -2.01
N ASN A 30 -18.06 13.06 -1.14
CA ASN A 30 -17.72 13.21 0.27
C ASN A 30 -18.72 12.40 1.09
N LEU A 31 -18.22 11.44 1.85
CA LEU A 31 -19.06 10.67 2.77
C LEU A 31 -19.20 11.47 4.07
N HIS A 32 -20.40 11.99 4.32
CA HIS A 32 -20.74 12.59 5.61
C HIS A 32 -21.20 11.50 6.57
N LEU A 33 -20.35 11.20 7.55
CA LEU A 33 -20.61 10.29 8.65
C LEU A 33 -20.80 11.09 9.94
N ASP A 34 -22.05 11.35 10.30
CA ASP A 34 -22.43 12.09 11.50
C ASP A 34 -21.77 13.49 11.53
N ARG A 35 -20.70 13.71 12.32
CA ARG A 35 -19.95 14.97 12.39
C ARG A 35 -18.67 15.00 11.55
N TRP A 36 -18.39 13.95 10.79
CA TRP A 36 -17.12 13.75 10.09
C TRP A 36 -17.35 13.70 8.59
N SER A 37 -16.58 14.46 7.83
CA SER A 37 -16.51 14.35 6.37
C SER A 37 -15.29 13.52 6.02
N VAL A 38 -15.49 12.37 5.38
CA VAL A 38 -14.40 11.56 4.86
C VAL A 38 -14.32 11.76 3.35
N THR A 39 -13.18 12.26 2.88
CA THR A 39 -12.90 12.47 1.47
C THR A 39 -12.46 11.17 0.81
N THR A 40 -12.76 11.02 -0.47
CA THR A 40 -12.21 9.94 -1.28
C THR A 40 -10.71 10.13 -1.49
N SER A 41 -9.96 9.02 -1.43
CA SER A 41 -8.55 8.96 -1.80
C SER A 41 -8.40 8.31 -3.17
N SER A 42 -7.38 8.72 -3.92
CA SER A 42 -7.01 8.09 -5.19
C SER A 42 -6.37 6.72 -4.98
N THR A 43 -5.72 6.51 -3.83
CA THR A 43 -5.15 5.23 -3.41
C THR A 43 -5.33 5.00 -1.93
N VAL A 44 -5.53 3.76 -1.52
CA VAL A 44 -5.54 3.34 -0.11
C VAL A 44 -4.56 2.21 0.11
N LYS A 45 -4.08 2.05 1.35
CA LYS A 45 -3.29 0.89 1.74
C LYS A 45 -4.13 -0.04 2.60
N ASP A 46 -4.40 -1.24 2.09
CA ASP A 46 -5.08 -2.29 2.84
C ASP A 46 -4.12 -3.46 3.08
N LEU A 47 -3.91 -3.79 4.36
CA LEU A 47 -2.96 -4.82 4.81
C LEU A 47 -1.56 -4.76 4.14
N GLY A 48 -1.11 -3.58 3.72
CA GLY A 48 0.19 -3.40 3.04
C GLY A 48 0.11 -3.32 1.51
N VAL A 49 -1.01 -3.72 0.91
CA VAL A 49 -1.27 -3.63 -0.53
C VAL A 49 -1.76 -2.22 -0.87
N ILE A 50 -1.21 -1.61 -1.93
CA ILE A 50 -1.64 -0.29 -2.39
C ILE A 50 -2.70 -0.49 -3.48
N LEU A 51 -3.92 -0.05 -3.23
CA LEU A 51 -5.05 -0.17 -4.14
C LEU A 51 -5.38 1.21 -4.73
N ASP A 52 -5.63 1.26 -6.03
CA ASP A 52 -6.17 2.43 -6.72
C ASP A 52 -7.60 2.18 -7.20
N SER A 53 -8.31 3.25 -7.58
CA SER A 53 -9.73 3.19 -7.96
C SER A 53 -10.02 2.30 -9.17
N ASN A 54 -9.02 2.04 -10.02
CA ASN A 54 -9.12 1.16 -11.18
C ASN A 54 -8.62 -0.26 -10.90
N LEU A 55 -8.17 -0.55 -9.68
CA LEU A 55 -7.53 -1.82 -9.31
C LEU A 55 -6.38 -2.19 -10.27
N SER A 56 -5.62 -1.20 -10.71
CA SER A 56 -4.48 -1.41 -11.62
C SER A 56 -3.27 -2.04 -10.93
N PHE A 57 -3.13 -1.84 -9.61
CA PHE A 57 -1.98 -2.24 -8.80
C PHE A 57 -0.65 -1.62 -9.26
N GLU A 58 -0.65 -0.67 -10.20
CA GLU A 58 0.57 -0.09 -10.77
C GLU A 58 1.48 0.50 -9.67
N ASN A 59 0.90 1.28 -8.76
CA ASN A 59 1.62 1.87 -7.63
C ASN A 59 2.18 0.79 -6.69
N HIS A 60 1.44 -0.29 -6.45
CA HIS A 60 1.89 -1.39 -5.61
C HIS A 60 3.04 -2.15 -6.27
N ILE A 61 2.89 -2.53 -7.54
CA ILE A 61 3.92 -3.23 -8.33
C ILE A 61 5.19 -2.39 -8.41
N ASN A 62 5.07 -1.09 -8.69
CA ASN A 62 6.21 -0.17 -8.73
C ASN A 62 6.91 -0.08 -7.37
N HIS A 63 6.15 -0.06 -6.27
CA HIS A 63 6.69 -0.04 -4.91
C HIS A 63 7.43 -1.34 -4.57
N VAL A 64 6.81 -2.50 -4.82
CA VAL A 64 7.40 -3.82 -4.59
C VAL A 64 8.66 -4.00 -5.44
N THR A 65 8.58 -3.69 -6.73
CA THR A 65 9.72 -3.80 -7.65
C THR A 65 10.88 -2.91 -7.19
N LYS A 66 10.62 -1.64 -6.87
CA LYS A 66 11.65 -0.71 -6.39
C LYS A 66 12.32 -1.23 -5.10
N THR A 67 11.54 -1.73 -4.16
CA THR A 67 12.08 -2.26 -2.89
C THR A 67 12.86 -3.56 -3.10
N ALA A 68 12.36 -4.46 -3.97
CA ALA A 68 13.03 -5.70 -4.36
C ALA A 68 14.37 -5.46 -5.05
N PHE A 69 14.57 -4.35 -5.78
CA PHE A 69 15.89 -3.99 -6.32
C PHE A 69 16.77 -3.19 -5.34
N PHE A 70 16.15 -2.37 -4.49
CA PHE A 70 16.88 -1.50 -3.56
C PHE A 70 17.70 -2.30 -2.54
N HIS A 71 17.10 -3.34 -1.92
CA HIS A 71 17.77 -4.11 -0.88
C HIS A 71 18.98 -4.93 -1.40
N PRO A 72 18.86 -5.74 -2.47
CA PRO A 72 20.00 -6.44 -3.06
C PRO A 72 21.11 -5.50 -3.52
N ARG A 73 20.77 -4.32 -4.07
CA ARG A 73 21.78 -3.33 -4.47
C ARG A 73 22.58 -2.81 -3.28
N ASN A 74 21.97 -2.67 -2.11
CA ASN A 74 22.68 -2.28 -0.90
C ASN A 74 23.51 -3.43 -0.32
N ILE A 75 23.02 -4.67 -0.37
CA ILE A 75 23.80 -5.86 0.00
C ILE A 75 25.05 -5.97 -0.89
N ALA A 76 24.90 -5.75 -2.20
CA ALA A 76 26.02 -5.76 -3.15
C ALA A 76 27.11 -4.74 -2.80
N LYS A 77 26.74 -3.56 -2.28
CA LYS A 77 27.72 -2.56 -1.80
C LYS A 77 28.47 -3.03 -0.55
N LEU A 78 27.78 -3.76 0.34
CA LEU A 78 28.35 -4.31 1.57
C LEU A 78 29.04 -5.66 1.36
N ARG A 79 29.05 -6.19 0.12
CA ARG A 79 29.49 -7.54 -0.21
C ARG A 79 30.90 -7.85 0.28
N ASN A 80 31.81 -6.89 0.24
CA ASN A 80 33.20 -7.05 0.66
C ASN A 80 33.37 -7.19 2.18
N MET A 81 32.35 -6.82 2.96
CA MET A 81 32.34 -6.88 4.42
C MET A 81 31.57 -8.10 4.95
N LEU A 82 30.99 -8.91 4.05
CA LEU A 82 30.12 -10.03 4.40
C LEU A 82 30.73 -11.36 3.97
N SER A 83 30.57 -12.37 4.81
CA SER A 83 30.78 -13.77 4.42
C SER A 83 29.77 -14.17 3.34
N ILE A 84 30.08 -15.21 2.57
CA ILE A 84 29.15 -15.73 1.55
C ILE A 84 27.84 -16.19 2.20
N SER A 85 27.93 -16.90 3.33
CA SER A 85 26.76 -17.43 4.03
C SER A 85 25.86 -16.34 4.60
N ASP A 86 26.43 -15.24 5.09
CA ASP A 86 25.62 -14.13 5.62
C ASP A 86 25.03 -13.29 4.49
N ALA A 87 25.75 -13.10 3.38
CA ALA A 87 25.19 -12.45 2.20
C ALA A 87 24.00 -13.24 1.63
N GLU A 88 24.10 -14.57 1.57
CA GLU A 88 23.02 -15.47 1.16
C GLU A 88 21.79 -15.32 2.05
N LYS A 89 21.96 -15.39 3.39
CA LYS A 89 20.86 -15.19 4.34
C LYS A 89 20.17 -13.84 4.15
N LEU A 90 20.94 -12.76 3.97
CA LEU A 90 20.39 -11.43 3.76
C LEU A 90 19.57 -11.37 2.47
N VAL A 91 20.08 -11.91 1.36
CA VAL A 91 19.33 -11.95 0.10
C VAL A 91 18.02 -12.72 0.28
N HIS A 92 18.05 -13.93 0.85
CA HIS A 92 16.84 -14.72 1.07
C HIS A 92 15.83 -13.99 1.98
N ALA A 93 16.27 -13.43 3.11
CA ALA A 93 15.40 -12.73 4.04
C ALA A 93 14.72 -11.51 3.38
N PHE A 94 15.43 -10.74 2.55
CA PHE A 94 14.85 -9.57 1.89
C PHE A 94 13.98 -9.91 0.69
N MET A 95 14.28 -10.98 -0.07
CA MET A 95 13.44 -11.39 -1.19
C MET A 95 12.11 -12.00 -0.71
N THR A 96 12.17 -12.94 0.24
CA THR A 96 10.96 -13.58 0.78
C THR A 96 10.07 -12.57 1.51
N SER A 97 10.60 -11.68 2.35
CA SER A 97 9.77 -10.73 3.11
C SER A 97 9.15 -9.58 2.31
N ARG A 98 9.46 -9.44 1.01
CA ARG A 98 9.03 -8.30 0.17
C ARG A 98 8.33 -8.69 -1.12
N ILE A 99 8.58 -9.90 -1.63
CA ILE A 99 7.93 -10.42 -2.84
C ILE A 99 6.78 -11.36 -2.47
N ASP A 100 6.94 -12.12 -1.39
CA ASP A 100 5.97 -13.13 -0.95
C ASP A 100 4.81 -12.54 -0.13
N TYR A 101 4.86 -11.22 0.11
CA TYR A 101 3.81 -10.43 0.75
C TYR A 101 3.35 -9.32 -0.19
#